data_AF-A0A816EUY7-F1
#
_entry.id   AF-A0A816EUY7-F1
#
_cell.length_a   1.000
_cell.length_b   1.000
_cell.length_c   1.000
_cell.angle_alpha   90.00
_cell.angle_beta   90.00
_cell.angle_gamma   90.00
#
_symmetry.space_group_name_H-M   'P 1'
#
loop_
_entity.id
_entity.type
_entity.pdbx_description
1 polymer ?
#
loop_
_entity_poly.entity_id
_entity_poly.type
_entity_poly.pdbx_seq_one_letter_code
_entity_poly.pdbx_strand_id
1 'polypeptide(L)'
;DDEDDTAELMAELARIKKERAAETARLDQLKRVEEEKIRTENILKGNPLLNPSTKVAAQPSTTEFRVKRRWDDDVVFKNCAKADGSSGEKRVARFVNDSLRSEFHRRFMDKYIK
;
A
#
# COMPACT_ATOMS: atom_id res chain seq x y z
N ASP A 1 -12.10 -25.93 -69.47
CA ASP A 1 -12.13 -26.89 -68.37
C ASP A 1 -10.99 -26.65 -67.38
N ASP A 2 -9.73 -27.02 -67.65
CA ASP A 2 -8.65 -26.90 -66.63
C ASP A 2 -8.38 -25.48 -66.05
N GLU A 3 -8.49 -24.42 -66.87
CA GLU A 3 -8.32 -23.02 -66.42
C GLU A 3 -9.52 -22.48 -65.64
N ASP A 4 -10.72 -23.02 -65.88
CA ASP A 4 -11.96 -22.61 -65.19
C ASP A 4 -12.04 -23.33 -63.82
N ASP A 5 -11.67 -24.61 -63.78
CA ASP A 5 -11.57 -25.41 -62.55
C ASP A 5 -10.52 -24.84 -61.57
N THR A 6 -9.42 -24.28 -62.08
CA THR A 6 -8.40 -23.63 -61.25
C THR A 6 -8.84 -22.26 -60.73
N ALA A 7 -9.64 -21.51 -61.49
CA ALA A 7 -10.23 -20.25 -61.06
C ALA A 7 -11.26 -20.46 -59.94
N GLU A 8 -12.13 -21.49 -60.07
CA GLU A 8 -13.09 -21.85 -59.03
C GLU A 8 -12.40 -22.29 -57.73
N LEU A 9 -11.33 -23.08 -57.82
CA LEU A 9 -10.55 -23.52 -56.65
C LEU A 9 -9.91 -22.34 -55.88
N MET A 10 -9.39 -21.34 -56.60
CA MET A 10 -8.81 -20.13 -56.01
C MET A 10 -9.87 -19.24 -55.33
N ALA A 11 -11.08 -19.17 -55.89
CA ALA A 11 -12.20 -18.42 -55.31
C ALA A 11 -12.69 -19.06 -54.00
N GLU A 12 -12.82 -20.39 -53.95
CA GLU A 12 -13.22 -21.09 -52.73
C GLU A 12 -12.13 -20.97 -51.64
N LEU A 13 -10.85 -21.06 -52.00
CA LEU A 13 -9.74 -20.80 -51.07
C LEU A 13 -9.78 -19.38 -50.48
N ALA A 14 -10.09 -18.38 -51.30
CA ALA A 14 -10.23 -16.99 -50.83
C ALA A 14 -11.42 -16.85 -49.87
N ARG A 15 -12.52 -17.56 -50.13
CA ARG A 15 -13.70 -17.60 -49.25
C ARG A 15 -13.37 -18.22 -47.90
N ILE A 16 -12.73 -19.39 -47.90
CA ILE A 16 -12.27 -20.10 -46.69
C ILE A 16 -11.30 -19.23 -45.87
N LYS A 17 -10.36 -18.55 -46.54
CA LYS A 17 -9.38 -17.68 -45.87
C LYS A 17 -10.04 -16.48 -45.22
N LYS A 18 -11.04 -15.88 -45.87
CA LYS A 18 -11.82 -14.76 -45.32
C LYS A 18 -12.65 -15.17 -44.10
N GLU A 19 -13.28 -16.34 -44.16
CA GLU A 19 -14.06 -16.89 -43.04
C GLU A 19 -13.16 -17.22 -41.84
N ARG A 20 -12.02 -17.89 -42.07
CA ARG A 20 -11.00 -18.15 -41.03
C ARG A 20 -10.45 -16.86 -40.40
N ALA A 21 -10.23 -15.81 -41.19
CA ALA A 21 -9.77 -14.52 -40.67
C ALA A 21 -10.84 -13.84 -39.79
N ALA A 22 -12.12 -13.94 -40.15
CA ALA A 22 -13.21 -13.41 -39.32
C ALA A 22 -13.40 -14.20 -38.02
N GLU A 23 -13.33 -15.53 -38.07
CA GLU A 23 -13.42 -16.42 -36.91
C GLU A 23 -12.29 -16.15 -35.91
N THR A 24 -11.05 -16.04 -36.40
CA THR A 24 -9.87 -15.75 -35.57
C THR A 24 -9.94 -14.37 -34.92
N ALA A 25 -10.37 -13.34 -35.66
CA ALA A 25 -10.57 -12.01 -35.11
C ALA A 25 -11.63 -11.99 -34.00
N ARG A 26 -12.72 -12.77 -34.15
CA ARG A 26 -13.76 -12.89 -33.12
C ARG A 26 -13.25 -13.61 -31.88
N LEU A 27 -12.49 -14.69 -32.04
CA LEU A 27 -11.87 -15.43 -30.94
C LEU A 27 -10.86 -14.57 -30.16
N ASP A 28 -10.04 -13.78 -30.86
CA ASP A 28 -9.07 -12.88 -30.20
C ASP A 28 -9.76 -11.75 -29.43
N GLN A 29 -10.87 -11.21 -29.93
CA GLN A 29 -11.68 -10.25 -29.18
C GLN A 29 -12.25 -10.87 -27.90
N LEU A 30 -12.78 -12.10 -27.97
CA LEU A 30 -13.31 -12.80 -26.80
C LEU A 30 -12.22 -13.09 -25.77
N LYS A 31 -11.03 -13.51 -26.20
CA LYS A 31 -9.88 -13.74 -25.30
C LYS A 31 -9.45 -12.46 -24.60
N ARG A 32 -9.36 -11.34 -25.32
CA ARG A 32 -9.00 -10.04 -24.71
C ARG A 32 -10.00 -9.60 -23.66
N VAL A 33 -11.29 -9.77 -23.92
CA VAL A 33 -12.34 -9.46 -22.93
C VAL A 33 -12.21 -10.34 -21.69
N GLU A 34 -11.91 -11.63 -21.85
CA GLU A 34 -11.75 -12.56 -20.73
C GLU A 34 -10.48 -12.25 -19.91
N GLU A 35 -9.36 -11.94 -20.57
CA GLU A 35 -8.13 -11.50 -19.91
C GLU A 35 -8.33 -10.20 -19.13
N GLU A 36 -9.09 -9.25 -19.67
CA GLU A 36 -9.45 -8.01 -18.97
C GLU A 36 -10.33 -8.29 -17.75
N LYS A 37 -11.31 -9.18 -17.85
CA LYS A 37 -12.12 -9.60 -16.68
C LYS A 37 -11.25 -10.20 -15.59
N ILE A 38 -10.39 -11.17 -15.94
CA ILE A 38 -9.48 -11.81 -14.97
C ILE A 38 -8.54 -10.76 -14.35
N ARG A 39 -8.03 -9.81 -15.14
CA ARG A 39 -7.19 -8.73 -14.63
C ARG A 39 -7.93 -7.84 -13.64
N THR A 40 -9.17 -7.44 -13.95
CA THR A 40 -9.98 -6.63 -13.03
C THR A 40 -10.33 -7.39 -11.74
N GLU A 41 -10.64 -8.68 -11.85
CA GLU A 41 -10.91 -9.55 -10.70
C GLU A 41 -9.68 -9.71 -9.81
N ASN A 42 -8.49 -9.89 -10.40
CA ASN A 42 -7.23 -9.99 -9.67
C ASN A 42 -6.83 -8.67 -9.00
N ILE A 43 -7.04 -7.52 -9.65
CA ILE A 43 -6.80 -6.20 -9.05
C ILE A 43 -7.73 -5.98 -7.84
N LEU A 44 -9.00 -6.36 -7.99
CA LEU A 44 -9.98 -6.26 -6.91
C LEU A 44 -9.61 -7.21 -5.76
N LYS A 45 -9.21 -8.43 -6.06
CA LYS A 45 -8.95 -9.47 -5.05
C LYS A 45 -7.54 -9.45 -4.43
N GLY A 46 -6.58 -8.84 -5.10
CA GLY A 46 -5.18 -8.79 -4.67
C GLY A 46 -4.91 -7.80 -3.54
N ASN A 47 -5.87 -6.92 -3.21
CA ASN A 47 -5.73 -5.97 -2.11
C ASN A 47 -6.41 -6.49 -0.83
N PRO A 48 -5.63 -6.99 0.16
CA PRO A 48 -6.17 -7.51 1.41
C PRO A 48 -6.87 -6.45 2.29
N LEU A 49 -6.75 -5.15 1.98
CA LEU A 49 -7.52 -4.08 2.64
C LEU A 49 -8.92 -3.88 2.04
N LEU A 50 -9.10 -4.21 0.76
CA LEU A 50 -10.37 -4.01 0.03
C LEU A 50 -11.26 -5.26 0.03
N ASN A 51 -10.70 -6.43 0.34
CA ASN A 51 -11.44 -7.68 0.41
C ASN A 51 -11.92 -7.99 1.84
N PRO A 52 -13.22 -7.83 2.15
CA PRO A 52 -13.75 -8.16 3.47
C PRO A 52 -13.78 -9.68 3.74
N SER A 53 -13.67 -10.52 2.70
CA SER A 53 -13.75 -11.99 2.79
C SER A 53 -12.42 -12.70 3.03
N THR A 54 -11.27 -12.08 2.73
CA THR A 54 -9.95 -12.66 3.00
C THR A 54 -9.46 -12.42 4.43
N LYS A 55 -10.33 -11.90 5.31
CA LYS A 55 -10.11 -11.90 6.76
C LYS A 55 -10.28 -13.32 7.32
N VAL A 56 -9.39 -14.24 6.93
CA VAL A 56 -9.21 -15.48 7.67
C VAL A 56 -8.41 -15.14 8.93
N ALA A 57 -9.00 -15.47 10.07
CA ALA A 57 -8.50 -15.35 11.44
C ALA A 57 -8.67 -14.00 12.15
N ALA A 58 -9.89 -13.45 12.20
CA ALA A 58 -10.55 -13.09 13.47
C ALA A 58 -11.97 -12.53 13.27
N GLN A 59 -12.97 -13.39 13.51
CA GLN A 59 -14.34 -13.07 13.95
C GLN A 59 -15.33 -12.42 12.94
N PRO A 60 -16.58 -12.93 12.84
CA PRO A 60 -17.64 -12.37 12.01
C PRO A 60 -18.42 -11.31 12.80
N SER A 61 -18.18 -10.04 12.52
CA SER A 61 -19.14 -8.95 12.72
C SER A 61 -18.45 -7.64 12.40
N THR A 62 -19.04 -6.88 11.47
CA THR A 62 -19.24 -5.42 11.49
C THR A 62 -18.36 -4.57 12.42
N THR A 63 -17.05 -4.78 12.45
CA THR A 63 -16.13 -4.05 13.31
C THR A 63 -15.49 -2.96 12.48
N GLU A 64 -15.99 -1.74 12.69
CA GLU A 64 -15.25 -0.51 12.47
C GLU A 64 -13.76 -0.75 12.78
N PHE A 65 -12.88 -0.23 11.94
CA PHE A 65 -11.44 -0.17 12.21
C PHE A 65 -11.17 0.82 13.37
N ARG A 66 -11.78 0.62 14.54
CA ARG A 66 -11.39 1.27 15.78
C ARG A 66 -10.16 0.52 16.28
N VAL A 67 -9.02 1.21 16.22
CA VAL A 67 -7.79 0.77 16.87
C VAL A 67 -8.14 0.38 18.31
N LYS A 68 -7.92 -0.90 18.64
CA LYS A 68 -8.13 -1.41 20.00
C LYS A 68 -7.22 -0.61 20.94
N ARG A 69 -7.74 -0.30 22.13
CA ARG A 69 -7.14 0.60 23.11
C ARG A 69 -5.63 0.37 23.22
N ARG A 70 -4.85 1.44 22.99
CA ARG A 70 -3.40 1.36 22.95
C ARG A 70 -2.86 1.03 24.34
N TRP A 71 -1.74 0.32 24.43
CA TRP A 71 -1.11 -0.04 25.70
C TRP A 71 -0.73 1.20 26.53
N ASP A 72 -0.45 2.31 25.84
CA ASP A 72 -0.11 3.60 26.43
C ASP A 72 -1.35 4.33 26.97
N ASP A 73 -2.58 3.87 26.69
CA ASP A 73 -3.81 4.60 26.93
C ASP A 73 -4.18 4.68 28.44
N ASP A 74 -3.83 3.66 29.23
CA ASP A 74 -4.12 3.58 30.69
C ASP A 74 -3.13 4.33 31.60
N VAL A 75 -2.19 5.06 31.02
CA VAL A 75 -1.17 5.75 31.80
C VAL A 75 -1.76 7.03 32.41
N VAL A 76 -1.70 7.18 33.73
CA VAL A 76 -2.25 8.34 34.44
C VAL A 76 -1.52 9.67 34.14
N PHE A 77 -0.30 9.61 33.60
CA PHE A 77 0.50 10.76 33.20
C PHE A 77 0.81 10.72 31.70
N LYS A 78 0.34 11.73 30.94
CA LYS A 78 0.60 11.85 29.50
C LYS A 78 1.42 13.10 29.23
N ASN A 79 2.50 12.96 28.47
CA ASN A 79 3.24 14.08 27.88
C ASN A 79 3.67 15.19 28.86
N CYS A 80 4.04 14.86 30.11
CA CYS A 80 4.41 15.86 31.13
C CYS A 80 5.57 16.78 30.70
N ALA A 81 6.52 16.27 29.92
CA ALA A 81 7.66 17.04 29.41
C ALA A 81 7.37 17.84 28.13
N LYS A 82 6.16 17.75 27.55
CA LYS A 82 5.82 18.45 26.29
C LYS A 82 5.68 19.96 26.50
N ALA A 83 5.30 20.40 27.70
CA ALA A 83 5.18 21.82 28.05
C ALA A 83 6.48 22.43 28.61
N ASP A 84 7.42 21.61 29.07
CA ASP A 84 8.65 22.03 29.76
C ASP A 84 9.75 22.50 28.80
N GLY A 85 9.54 22.46 27.48
CA GLY A 85 10.52 22.90 26.48
C GLY A 85 11.84 22.09 26.45
N SER A 86 12.01 21.15 27.38
CA SER A 86 13.23 20.36 27.59
C SER A 86 13.56 19.40 26.45
N SER A 87 12.60 19.14 25.55
CA SER A 87 12.77 18.25 24.40
C SER A 87 13.28 18.93 23.13
N GLY A 88 13.42 20.26 23.09
CA GLY A 88 13.82 20.96 21.86
C GLY A 88 14.46 22.34 22.05
N GLU A 89 14.16 23.03 23.15
CA GLU A 89 14.83 24.27 23.49
C GLU A 89 16.19 23.88 24.08
N LYS A 90 17.23 23.79 23.25
CA LYS A 90 18.63 23.70 23.74
C LYS A 90 18.77 24.77 24.80
N ARG A 91 18.84 24.39 26.09
CA ARG A 91 19.05 25.30 27.22
C ARG A 91 20.10 26.30 26.77
N VAL A 92 19.68 27.52 26.46
CA VAL A 92 20.55 28.50 25.82
C VAL A 92 21.77 28.57 26.71
N ALA A 93 22.96 28.32 26.15
CA ALA A 93 24.20 28.26 26.91
C ALA A 93 24.52 29.67 27.42
N ARG A 94 23.86 30.06 28.50
CA ARG A 94 24.06 31.33 29.17
C ARG A 94 25.33 31.19 29.99
N PHE A 95 26.34 31.96 29.63
CA PHE A 95 27.52 32.12 30.47
C PHE A 95 27.10 32.81 31.76
N VAL A 96 27.46 32.22 32.90
CA VAL A 96 27.24 32.79 34.22
C VAL A 96 28.61 33.04 34.84
N ASN A 97 28.89 34.30 35.17
CA ASN A 97 30.11 34.69 35.88
C ASN A 97 30.00 34.39 37.39
N ASP A 98 29.80 33.12 37.72
CA ASP A 98 29.67 32.59 39.09
C ASP A 98 30.08 31.09 39.07
N SER A 99 31.06 30.73 39.90
CA SER A 99 31.62 29.38 39.94
C SER A 99 30.69 28.34 40.57
N LEU A 100 29.69 28.73 41.36
CA LEU A 100 28.76 27.81 42.03
C LEU A 100 27.46 27.65 41.25
N ARG A 101 27.01 28.70 40.55
CA ARG A 101 25.75 28.67 39.78
C ARG A 101 25.94 28.29 38.31
N SER A 102 27.18 28.23 37.85
CA SER A 102 27.51 27.75 36.51
C SER A 102 26.96 26.36 36.24
N GLU A 103 26.51 26.13 35.00
CA GLU A 103 26.11 24.81 34.49
C GLU A 103 27.19 23.74 34.76
N PHE A 104 28.46 24.13 34.71
CA PHE A 104 29.58 23.23 35.02
C PHE A 104 29.50 22.73 36.46
N HIS A 105 29.33 23.64 37.42
CA HIS A 105 29.32 23.29 38.84
C HIS A 105 28.09 22.47 39.22
N ARG A 106 26.91 22.81 38.68
CA ARG A 106 25.70 22.00 38.91
C ARG A 106 25.90 20.56 38.41
N ARG A 107 26.42 20.39 37.19
CA ARG A 107 26.72 19.05 36.63
C ARG A 107 27.82 18.32 37.39
N PHE A 108 28.81 19.05 37.89
CA PHE A 108 29.88 18.47 38.72
C PHE A 108 29.30 17.93 40.03
N MET A 109 28.45 18.70 40.71
CA MET A 109 27.81 18.26 41.95
C MET A 109 26.88 17.07 41.70
N ASP A 110 25.99 17.12 40.70
CA ASP A 110 25.12 15.99 40.35
C ASP A 110 25.89 14.68 40.03
N LYS A 111 27.13 14.80 39.52
CA LYS A 111 27.95 13.66 39.12
C LYS A 111 28.75 13.07 40.28
N TYR A 112 29.32 13.91 41.14
CA TYR A 112 30.27 13.48 42.17
C TYR A 112 29.68 13.47 43.58
N ILE A 113 28.50 14.05 43.77
CA ILE A 113 27.73 14.02 45.01
C ILE A 113 26.37 13.40 44.69
N LYS A 114 25.97 12.38 45.44
CA LYS A 114 24.74 11.62 45.22
C LYS A 114 23.83 11.72 46.44
#